data_AF-A0AAX2ECH2-F1
#
_entry.id   AF-A0AAX2ECH2-F1
#
_cell.length_a   1.000
_cell.length_b   1.000
_cell.length_c   1.000
_cell.angle_alpha   90.00
_cell.angle_beta   90.00
_cell.angle_gamma   90.00
#
_symmetry.space_group_name_H-M   'P 1'
#
loop_
_entity.id
_entity.type
_entity.pdbx_description
1 polymer ?
#
loop_
_entity_poly.entity_id
_entity_poly.type
_entity_poly.pdbx_seq_one_letter_code
_entity_poly.pdbx_strand_id
1 'polypeptide(L)'
;MVFRSKIDIFFVNFILIVILLLALASFWPLFFFNKIDLFEFLLLSSTFLIPAGVILWSVFSIKYVYYQDFLLVQGGPYKSRILYEDITKITSSNNIFSGYRILSARDAIDIYSKQAFWGSVTISPMCKEEFISELKKRCPNMNIRE
;
A
#
# COMPACT_ATOMS: atom_id res chain seq x y z
N MET A 1 -10.67 9.39 13.13
CA MET A 1 -10.66 7.92 13.37
C MET A 1 -9.56 7.29 12.52
N VAL A 2 -8.88 6.24 12.99
CA VAL A 2 -7.75 5.61 12.30
C VAL A 2 -8.04 4.14 12.05
N PHE A 3 -7.91 3.70 10.80
CA PHE A 3 -7.99 2.30 10.39
C PHE A 3 -6.65 1.85 9.83
N ARG A 4 -6.26 0.61 10.12
CA ARG A 4 -5.06 -0.01 9.55
C ARG A 4 -5.43 -0.87 8.35
N SER A 5 -4.47 -1.10 7.47
CA SER A 5 -4.64 -2.04 6.37
C SER A 5 -4.58 -3.48 6.87
N LYS A 6 -5.43 -4.33 6.29
CA LYS A 6 -5.35 -5.79 6.44
C LYS A 6 -4.12 -6.26 5.68
N ILE A 7 -3.24 -7.00 6.36
CA ILE A 7 -2.09 -7.63 5.71
C ILE A 7 -2.44 -9.11 5.56
N ASP A 8 -2.56 -9.61 4.33
CA ASP A 8 -2.79 -11.03 4.09
C ASP A 8 -1.48 -11.81 3.92
N ILE A 9 -1.55 -13.11 4.21
CA ILE A 9 -0.39 -14.01 4.13
C ILE A 9 0.16 -14.07 2.69
N PHE A 10 -0.71 -13.94 1.69
CA PHE A 10 -0.31 -13.92 0.29
C PHE A 10 0.60 -12.72 -0.02
N PHE A 11 0.24 -11.54 0.43
CA PHE A 11 1.02 -10.32 0.26
C PHE A 11 2.34 -10.39 1.04
N VAL A 12 2.32 -10.93 2.26
CA VAL A 12 3.56 -11.18 3.03
C VAL A 12 4.50 -12.12 2.26
N ASN A 13 3.97 -13.24 1.75
CA ASN A 13 4.77 -14.19 0.96
C ASN A 13 5.30 -13.56 -0.33
N PHE A 14 4.51 -12.74 -1.01
CA PHE A 14 4.94 -12.01 -2.21
C PHE A 14 6.08 -11.04 -1.88
N ILE A 15 5.94 -10.22 -0.84
CA ILE A 15 6.99 -9.29 -0.40
C ILE A 15 8.25 -10.05 0.03
N LEU A 16 8.11 -11.18 0.72
CA LEU A 16 9.23 -12.03 1.10
C LEU A 16 10.00 -12.54 -0.13
N ILE A 17 9.30 -13.01 -1.16
CA ILE A 17 9.92 -13.46 -2.42
C ILE A 17 10.66 -12.29 -3.10
N VAL A 18 10.06 -11.10 -3.16
CA VAL A 18 10.71 -9.91 -3.75
C VAL A 18 11.98 -9.54 -2.99
N ILE A 19 11.95 -9.54 -1.65
CA ILE A 19 13.14 -9.27 -0.83
C ILE A 19 14.21 -10.33 -1.05
N LEU A 20 13.83 -11.61 -1.18
CA LEU A 20 14.76 -12.71 -1.44
C LEU A 20 15.41 -12.58 -2.81
N LEU A 21 14.65 -12.22 -3.85
CA LEU A 21 15.18 -11.94 -5.18
C LEU A 21 16.12 -10.73 -5.18
N LEU A 22 15.80 -9.67 -4.44
CA LEU A 22 16.68 -8.52 -4.26
C LEU A 22 17.97 -8.89 -3.54
N ALA A 23 17.89 -9.73 -2.52
CA ALA A 23 19.06 -10.23 -1.79
C ALA A 23 19.94 -11.08 -2.72
N LEU A 24 19.34 -12.02 -3.46
CA LEU A 24 20.06 -12.81 -4.47
C LEU A 24 20.74 -11.91 -5.49
N ALA A 25 20.02 -10.97 -6.10
CA ALA A 25 20.59 -10.06 -7.09
C ALA A 25 21.73 -9.20 -6.53
N SER A 26 21.59 -8.71 -5.29
CA SER A 26 22.59 -7.87 -4.66
C SER A 26 23.83 -8.66 -4.25
N PHE A 27 23.65 -9.86 -3.68
CA PHE A 27 24.74 -10.67 -3.12
C PHE A 27 25.29 -11.74 -4.07
N TRP A 28 24.70 -11.93 -5.26
CA TRP A 28 25.22 -12.83 -6.30
C TRP A 28 26.72 -12.62 -6.61
N PRO A 29 27.23 -11.37 -6.71
CA PRO A 29 28.64 -11.12 -6.98
C PRO A 29 29.58 -11.73 -5.93
N LEU A 30 29.13 -11.88 -4.67
CA LEU A 30 29.94 -12.45 -3.60
C LEU A 30 30.43 -13.87 -3.90
N PHE A 31 29.68 -14.63 -4.72
CA PHE A 31 30.04 -16.00 -5.08
C PHE A 31 31.11 -16.09 -6.17
N PHE A 32 31.33 -15.01 -6.94
CA PHE A 32 32.31 -14.99 -8.04
C PHE A 32 33.63 -14.34 -7.64
N PHE A 33 33.62 -13.43 -6.66
CA PHE A 33 34.81 -12.72 -6.20
C PHE A 33 35.38 -13.35 -4.91
N ASN A 34 36.58 -13.92 -5.00
CA ASN A 34 37.27 -14.57 -3.88
C ASN A 34 37.85 -13.61 -2.83
N LYS A 35 37.98 -12.32 -3.16
CA LYS A 35 38.43 -11.26 -2.25
C LYS A 35 37.55 -10.05 -2.45
N ILE A 36 36.97 -9.57 -1.36
CA ILE A 36 36.05 -8.44 -1.35
C ILE A 36 36.51 -7.53 -0.24
N ASP A 37 36.75 -6.27 -0.58
CA ASP A 37 37.12 -5.27 0.42
C ASP A 37 35.90 -4.85 1.26
N LEU A 38 36.14 -4.32 2.46
CA LEU A 38 35.07 -3.83 3.33
C LEU A 38 34.21 -2.77 2.63
N PHE A 39 34.83 -1.92 1.80
CA PHE A 39 34.12 -0.91 1.04
C PHE A 39 33.13 -1.52 0.03
N GLU A 40 33.54 -2.55 -0.71
CA GLU A 40 32.70 -3.24 -1.69
C GLU A 40 31.53 -3.94 -1.00
N PHE A 41 31.78 -4.59 0.14
CA PHE A 41 30.75 -5.23 0.93
C PHE A 41 29.71 -4.23 1.47
N LEU A 42 30.15 -3.06 1.94
CA LEU A 42 29.26 -1.99 2.40
C LEU A 42 28.40 -1.45 1.25
N LEU A 43 28.98 -1.28 0.07
CA LEU A 43 28.29 -0.78 -1.12
C LEU A 43 27.21 -1.77 -1.59
N LEU A 44 27.54 -3.06 -1.57
CA LEU A 44 26.60 -4.15 -1.87
C LEU A 44 25.44 -4.21 -0.85
N SER A 45 25.78 -4.11 0.43
CA SER A 45 24.81 -4.14 1.53
C SER A 45 23.87 -2.93 1.47
N SER A 46 24.39 -1.73 1.18
CA SER A 46 23.59 -0.52 1.02
C SER A 46 22.61 -0.64 -0.16
N THR A 47 23.07 -1.23 -1.28
CA THR A 47 22.24 -1.47 -2.46
C THR A 47 21.07 -2.41 -2.17
N PHE A 48 21.22 -3.34 -1.23
CA PHE A 48 20.12 -4.18 -0.73
C PHE A 48 19.25 -3.47 0.32
N LEU A 49 19.87 -2.89 1.34
CA LEU A 49 19.18 -2.35 2.53
C LEU A 49 18.27 -1.17 2.20
N ILE A 50 18.71 -0.27 1.30
CA ILE A 50 17.92 0.92 0.92
C ILE A 50 16.58 0.51 0.28
N PRO A 51 16.55 -0.25 -0.83
CA PRO A 51 15.28 -0.64 -1.45
C PRO A 51 14.46 -1.58 -0.56
N ALA A 52 15.09 -2.53 0.15
CA ALA A 52 14.37 -3.40 1.09
C ALA A 52 13.69 -2.58 2.21
N GLY A 53 14.38 -1.59 2.76
CA GLY A 53 13.84 -0.68 3.77
C GLY A 53 12.65 0.13 3.24
N VAL A 54 12.74 0.66 2.02
CA VAL A 54 11.64 1.41 1.38
C VAL A 54 10.42 0.51 1.14
N ILE A 55 10.63 -0.72 0.68
CA ILE A 55 9.56 -1.71 0.48
C ILE A 55 8.87 -2.02 1.81
N LEU A 56 9.65 -2.40 2.83
CA LEU A 56 9.11 -2.75 4.15
C LEU A 56 8.38 -1.57 4.79
N TRP A 57 8.92 -0.35 4.70
CA TRP A 57 8.26 0.84 5.21
C TRP A 57 6.93 1.11 4.52
N SER A 58 6.88 0.94 3.20
CA SER A 58 5.66 1.12 2.40
C SER A 58 4.56 0.14 2.83
N VAL A 59 4.92 -1.08 3.24
CA VAL A 59 4.00 -2.12 3.69
C VAL A 59 3.53 -1.89 5.14
N PHE A 60 4.44 -1.63 6.08
CA PHE A 60 4.08 -1.53 7.50
C PHE A 60 3.39 -0.23 7.88
N SER A 61 3.54 0.82 7.07
CA SER A 61 2.98 2.14 7.38
C SER A 61 1.63 2.40 6.69
N ILE A 62 0.96 1.37 6.16
CA ILE A 62 -0.35 1.56 5.52
C ILE A 62 -1.42 1.83 6.58
N LYS A 63 -1.95 3.06 6.56
CA LYS A 63 -3.03 3.49 7.45
C LYS A 63 -3.98 4.46 6.74
N TYR A 64 -5.22 4.44 7.19
CA TYR A 64 -6.31 5.26 6.69
C TYR A 64 -6.83 6.12 7.83
N VAL A 65 -6.78 7.44 7.67
CA VAL A 65 -7.16 8.39 8.73
C VAL A 65 -8.27 9.28 8.22
N TYR A 66 -9.40 9.26 8.94
CA TYR A 66 -10.52 10.16 8.71
C TYR A 66 -10.28 11.50 9.40
N TYR A 67 -10.12 12.56 8.61
CA TYR A 67 -10.13 13.97 9.06
C TYR A 67 -11.52 14.58 8.84
N GLN A 68 -11.70 15.87 9.16
CA GLN A 68 -13.01 16.53 9.02
C GLN A 68 -13.47 16.60 7.56
N ASP A 69 -12.57 16.99 6.64
CA ASP A 69 -12.95 17.27 5.24
C ASP A 69 -12.40 16.24 4.23
N PHE A 70 -11.47 15.39 4.68
CA PHE A 70 -10.80 14.43 3.81
C PHE A 70 -10.45 13.10 4.49
N LEU A 71 -10.34 12.06 3.68
CA LEU A 71 -9.72 10.80 4.01
C LEU A 71 -8.24 10.86 3.62
N LEU A 72 -7.35 10.66 4.59
CA LEU A 72 -5.93 10.46 4.35
C LEU A 72 -5.63 8.98 4.19
N VAL A 73 -5.12 8.62 3.02
CA VAL A 73 -4.56 7.29 2.73
C VAL A 73 -3.05 7.41 2.77
N GLN A 74 -2.40 6.79 3.75
CA GLN A 74 -0.94 6.80 3.88
C GLN A 74 -0.39 5.40 3.68
N GLY A 75 0.67 5.26 2.88
CA GLY A 75 1.43 4.02 2.67
C GLY A 75 2.93 4.34 2.64
N GLY A 76 3.59 4.24 3.80
CA GLY A 76 4.99 4.65 3.96
C GLY A 76 5.21 6.14 3.71
N PRO A 77 6.16 6.51 2.82
CA PRO A 77 6.42 7.92 2.50
C PRO A 77 5.29 8.54 1.66
N TYR A 78 4.49 7.73 0.97
CA TYR A 78 3.41 8.20 0.12
C TYR A 78 2.17 8.52 0.95
N LYS A 79 1.59 9.70 0.70
CA LYS A 79 0.36 10.18 1.33
C LYS A 79 -0.57 10.69 0.24
N SER A 80 -1.77 10.14 0.18
CA SER A 80 -2.84 10.57 -0.70
C SER A 80 -3.98 11.14 0.13
N ARG A 81 -4.52 12.29 -0.29
CA ARG A 81 -5.66 12.96 0.35
C ARG A 81 -6.84 12.86 -0.59
N ILE A 82 -7.97 12.39 -0.08
CA ILE A 82 -9.22 12.25 -0.84
C ILE A 82 -10.27 13.09 -0.13
N LEU A 83 -10.69 14.21 -0.74
CA LEU A 83 -11.75 15.05 -0.21
C LEU A 83 -13.08 14.31 -0.26
N TYR A 84 -13.90 14.44 0.78
CA TYR A 84 -15.18 13.75 0.87
C TYR A 84 -16.17 14.18 -0.22
N GLU A 85 -16.10 15.45 -0.64
CA GLU A 85 -16.95 16.03 -1.68
C GLU A 85 -16.67 15.42 -3.07
N ASP A 86 -15.45 14.95 -3.30
CA ASP A 86 -15.07 14.35 -4.57
C ASP A 86 -15.42 12.88 -4.66
N ILE A 87 -15.76 12.23 -3.54
CA ILE A 87 -16.07 10.79 -3.51
C ILE A 87 -17.44 10.58 -4.17
N THR A 88 -17.43 9.86 -5.29
CA THR A 88 -18.63 9.62 -6.09
C THR A 88 -19.22 8.24 -5.85
N LYS A 89 -18.36 7.24 -5.65
CA LYS A 89 -18.78 5.84 -5.58
C LYS A 89 -17.83 5.01 -4.73
N ILE A 90 -18.39 4.01 -4.04
CA ILE A 90 -17.64 2.88 -3.48
C ILE A 90 -18.12 1.58 -4.12
N THR A 91 -17.17 0.71 -4.42
CA THR A 91 -17.44 -0.66 -4.90
C THR A 91 -16.59 -1.66 -4.13
N SER A 92 -17.14 -2.84 -3.83
CA SER A 92 -16.32 -3.97 -3.37
C SER A 92 -15.46 -4.45 -4.54
N SER A 93 -14.14 -4.55 -4.33
CA SER A 93 -13.22 -4.94 -5.40
C SER A 93 -12.64 -6.31 -5.11
N ASN A 94 -13.08 -7.30 -5.88
CA ASN A 94 -12.42 -8.60 -5.99
C ASN A 94 -11.46 -8.66 -7.20
N ASN A 95 -11.43 -7.62 -8.03
CA ASN A 95 -10.64 -7.60 -9.24
C ASN A 95 -9.25 -7.00 -9.00
N ILE A 96 -8.23 -7.76 -9.40
CA ILE A 96 -6.81 -7.40 -9.17
C ILE A 96 -6.32 -6.30 -10.14
N PHE A 97 -7.13 -5.92 -11.14
CA PHE A 97 -6.69 -5.13 -12.30
C PHE A 97 -7.26 -3.70 -12.41
N SER A 98 -8.03 -3.17 -11.44
CA SER A 98 -8.53 -1.78 -11.47
C SER A 98 -7.74 -0.82 -10.57
N GLY A 99 -7.46 0.39 -11.07
CA GLY A 99 -7.11 1.59 -10.28
C GLY A 99 -5.68 1.71 -9.73
N TYR A 100 -5.45 2.80 -8.98
CA TYR A 100 -4.23 3.03 -8.19
C TYR A 100 -4.33 2.30 -6.84
N ARG A 101 -3.42 1.34 -6.57
CA ARG A 101 -3.54 0.37 -5.47
C ARG A 101 -2.59 0.69 -4.32
N ILE A 102 -3.16 0.90 -3.12
CA ILE A 102 -2.43 0.81 -1.85
C ILE A 102 -3.02 -0.39 -1.11
N LEU A 103 -2.64 -1.57 -1.56
CA LEU A 103 -3.19 -2.83 -1.09
C LEU A 103 -2.14 -3.69 -0.40
N SER A 104 -2.56 -4.24 0.73
CA SER A 104 -1.84 -5.31 1.43
C SER A 104 -2.70 -6.56 1.65
N ALA A 105 -3.94 -6.57 1.12
CA ALA A 105 -4.79 -7.75 1.12
C ALA A 105 -5.67 -7.83 -0.14
N ARG A 106 -6.11 -9.05 -0.47
CA ARG A 106 -7.05 -9.34 -1.57
C ARG A 106 -8.46 -8.76 -1.37
N ASP A 107 -8.92 -8.68 -0.12
CA ASP A 107 -10.21 -8.08 0.21
C ASP A 107 -10.06 -6.55 0.23
N ALA A 108 -10.54 -5.92 -0.83
CA ALA A 108 -10.36 -4.50 -1.09
C ALA A 108 -11.69 -3.79 -1.34
N ILE A 109 -11.63 -2.47 -1.29
CA ILE A 109 -12.68 -1.54 -1.72
C ILE A 109 -12.07 -0.51 -2.65
N ASP A 110 -12.76 -0.21 -3.75
CA ASP A 110 -12.39 0.89 -4.65
C ASP A 110 -13.19 2.13 -4.27
N ILE A 111 -12.47 3.22 -3.96
CA ILE A 111 -13.04 4.54 -3.75
C ILE A 111 -12.84 5.36 -5.03
N TYR A 112 -13.93 5.72 -5.70
CA TYR A 112 -13.90 6.56 -6.88
C TYR A 112 -14.00 8.03 -6.49
N SER A 113 -13.03 8.84 -6.93
CA SER A 113 -12.99 10.26 -6.64
C SER A 113 -12.63 11.05 -7.90
N LYS A 114 -13.34 12.16 -8.13
CA LYS A 114 -13.12 13.01 -9.31
C LYS A 114 -11.70 13.58 -9.39
N GLN A 115 -11.09 13.85 -8.23
CA GLN A 115 -9.75 14.42 -8.13
C GLN A 115 -8.66 13.38 -7.83
N ALA A 116 -9.02 12.09 -7.67
CA ALA A 116 -8.00 11.06 -7.56
C ALA A 116 -7.20 11.01 -8.85
N PHE A 117 -5.87 11.03 -8.74
CA PHE A 117 -4.92 11.08 -9.86
C PHE A 117 -5.18 10.02 -10.96
N TRP A 118 -5.83 8.90 -10.60
CA TRP A 118 -6.19 7.80 -11.49
C TRP A 118 -7.70 7.47 -11.47
N GLY A 119 -8.55 8.39 -11.01
CA GLY A 119 -10.01 8.26 -10.94
C GLY A 119 -10.55 7.33 -9.84
N SER A 120 -9.73 6.40 -9.34
CA SER A 120 -10.04 5.58 -8.18
C SER A 120 -8.81 5.23 -7.34
N VAL A 121 -9.03 4.98 -6.05
CA VAL A 121 -8.04 4.49 -5.10
C VAL A 121 -8.55 3.21 -4.46
N THR A 122 -7.78 2.14 -4.61
CA THR A 122 -8.11 0.83 -4.04
C THR A 122 -7.41 0.65 -2.70
N ILE A 123 -8.17 0.37 -1.64
CA ILE A 123 -7.68 0.21 -0.26
C ILE A 123 -8.21 -1.07 0.38
N SER A 124 -7.51 -1.59 1.40
CA SER A 124 -7.84 -2.83 2.10
C SER A 124 -7.91 -2.62 3.62
N PRO A 125 -8.89 -1.87 4.16
CA PRO A 125 -9.02 -1.66 5.60
C PRO A 125 -9.27 -2.99 6.35
N MET A 126 -8.65 -3.15 7.52
CA MET A 126 -8.81 -4.33 8.38
C MET A 126 -10.26 -4.53 8.85
N CYS A 127 -10.95 -3.44 9.20
CA CYS A 127 -12.37 -3.45 9.57
C CYS A 127 -13.19 -2.79 8.46
N LYS A 128 -13.43 -3.51 7.36
CA LYS A 128 -14.11 -3.00 6.15
C LYS A 128 -15.52 -2.45 6.43
N GLU A 129 -16.34 -3.18 7.17
CA GLU A 129 -17.71 -2.75 7.49
C GLU A 129 -17.75 -1.45 8.30
N GLU A 130 -16.89 -1.35 9.32
CA GLU A 130 -16.79 -0.16 10.17
C GLU A 130 -16.25 1.04 9.39
N PHE A 131 -15.24 0.81 8.54
CA PHE A 131 -14.71 1.82 7.62
C PHE A 131 -15.80 2.36 6.69
N ILE A 132 -16.56 1.46 6.05
CA ILE A 132 -17.64 1.85 5.14
C ILE A 132 -18.74 2.61 5.91
N SER A 133 -19.13 2.15 7.10
CA SER A 133 -20.13 2.81 7.94
C SER A 133 -19.73 4.26 8.28
N GLU A 134 -18.47 4.47 8.69
CA GLU A 134 -17.94 5.80 8.98
C GLU A 134 -17.86 6.69 7.74
N LEU A 135 -17.54 6.10 6.58
CA LEU A 135 -17.53 6.83 5.32
C LEU A 135 -18.93 7.25 4.88
N LYS A 136 -19.95 6.39 5.06
CA LYS A 136 -21.37 6.74 4.80
C LYS A 136 -21.85 7.92 5.65
N LYS A 137 -21.46 7.98 6.93
CA LYS A 137 -21.83 9.11 7.81
C LYS A 137 -21.31 10.45 7.31
N ARG A 138 -20.14 10.47 6.65
CA ARG A 138 -19.47 11.68 6.16
C ARG A 138 -19.82 12.02 4.72
N CYS A 139 -20.13 10.99 3.91
CA CYS A 139 -20.50 11.11 2.50
C CYS A 139 -21.90 10.51 2.25
N PRO A 140 -22.99 11.15 2.70
CA PRO A 140 -24.35 10.59 2.57
C PRO A 140 -24.82 10.48 1.12
N ASN A 141 -24.28 11.30 0.20
CA ASN A 141 -24.68 11.34 -1.22
C ASN A 141 -23.93 10.33 -2.11
N MET A 142 -23.09 9.48 -1.54
CA MET A 142 -22.24 8.56 -2.28
C MET A 142 -23.03 7.32 -2.76
N ASN A 143 -22.81 6.91 -4.01
CA ASN A 143 -23.45 5.73 -4.58
C ASN A 143 -22.71 4.45 -4.15
N ILE A 144 -23.41 3.47 -3.58
CA ILE A 144 -22.84 2.21 -3.11
C ILE A 144 -23.25 1.11 -4.09
N ARG A 145 -22.26 0.41 -4.66
CA ARG A 145 -22.51 -0.85 -5.37
C ARG A 145 -21.80 -1.97 -4.64
N GLU A 146 -22.57 -2.91 -4.12
CA GLU A 146 -22.07 -4.15 -3.50
C GLU A 146 -21.40 -5.05 -4.54
#